data_AF-A0A354Q6P2-F1
#
_entry.id   AF-A0A354Q6P2-F1
#
_cell.length_a   1.000
_cell.length_b   1.000
_cell.length_c   1.000
_cell.angle_alpha   90.00
_cell.angle_beta   90.00
_cell.angle_gamma   90.00
#
_symmetry.space_group_name_H-M   'P 1'
#
loop_
_entity.id
_entity.type
_entity.pdbx_description
1 polymer ?
#
loop_
_entity_poly.entity_id
_entity_poly.type
_entity_poly.pdbx_seq_one_letter_code
_entity_poly.pdbx_strand_id
1 'polypeptide(L)'
;PQGTGTGGPGYDFDDECTPERRHDSAGILSMANAGPGTNGSQFFITHGPTPHLDGKHTVFGKVTEGLEVVNEIKQDDVMEKV
;
A
#
# COMPACT_ATOMS: atom_id res chain seq x y z
N PRO A 1 -4.20 -2.33 -13.79
CA PRO A 1 -5.10 -1.37 -13.11
C PRO A 1 -5.59 -0.33 -14.13
N GLN A 2 -6.86 0.08 -14.11
CA GLN A 2 -7.44 0.99 -15.12
C GLN A 2 -7.18 2.49 -14.82
N GLY A 3 -6.49 2.83 -13.72
CA GLY A 3 -6.18 4.21 -13.35
C GLY A 3 -7.34 4.98 -12.70
N THR A 4 -8.48 4.35 -12.45
CA THR A 4 -9.69 4.99 -11.90
C THR A 4 -9.88 4.80 -10.39
N GLY A 5 -8.91 4.19 -9.69
CA GLY A 5 -9.07 3.73 -8.31
C GLY A 5 -10.01 2.52 -8.15
N THR A 6 -10.66 2.09 -9.23
CA THR A 6 -11.53 0.92 -9.29
C THR A 6 -10.93 -0.11 -10.25
N GLY A 7 -10.65 -1.30 -9.72
CA GLY A 7 -10.01 -2.38 -10.46
C GLY A 7 -9.33 -3.34 -9.51
N GLY A 8 -9.54 -4.63 -9.73
CA GLY A 8 -8.94 -5.72 -8.97
C GLY A 8 -8.55 -6.87 -9.91
N PRO A 9 -7.73 -7.80 -9.44
CA PRO A 9 -7.20 -8.88 -10.28
C PRO A 9 -8.23 -10.00 -10.56
N GLY A 10 -9.48 -9.83 -10.14
CA GLY A 10 -10.54 -10.82 -10.24
C GLY A 10 -10.62 -11.77 -9.03
N TYR A 11 -9.82 -11.52 -8.00
CA TYR A 11 -9.86 -12.22 -6.71
C TYR A 11 -9.62 -11.21 -5.58
N ASP A 12 -10.17 -11.52 -4.42
CA ASP A 12 -9.94 -10.81 -3.16
C ASP A 12 -9.29 -11.76 -2.16
N PHE A 13 -8.47 -11.24 -1.24
CA PHE A 13 -7.88 -12.02 -0.16
C PHE A 13 -7.98 -11.32 1.20
N ASP A 14 -7.93 -12.12 2.25
CA ASP A 14 -8.07 -11.68 3.64
C ASP A 14 -6.93 -10.76 4.10
N ASP A 15 -7.20 -9.95 5.13
CA ASP A 15 -6.17 -9.10 5.72
C ASP A 15 -5.19 -9.90 6.58
N GLU A 16 -3.89 -9.73 6.37
CA GLU A 16 -2.81 -10.38 7.15
C GLU A 16 -2.15 -9.41 8.14
N CYS A 17 -2.98 -8.66 8.88
CA CYS A 17 -2.53 -7.69 9.87
C CYS A 17 -1.96 -8.37 11.12
N THR A 18 -0.65 -8.23 11.38
CA THR A 18 -0.01 -8.69 12.63
C THR A 18 0.45 -7.51 13.49
N PRO A 19 0.52 -7.65 14.83
CA PRO A 19 0.94 -6.56 15.73
C PRO A 19 2.35 -6.02 15.45
N GLU A 20 3.19 -6.83 14.83
CA GLU A 20 4.59 -6.54 14.47
C GLU A 20 4.70 -5.70 13.19
N ARG A 21 3.66 -5.71 12.34
CA ARG A 21 3.66 -5.03 11.05
C ARG A 21 2.82 -3.76 11.13
N ARG A 22 3.49 -2.64 11.43
CA ARG A 22 2.88 -1.34 11.69
C ARG A 22 3.36 -0.28 10.72
N HIS A 23 2.54 0.75 10.55
CA HIS A 23 2.85 1.93 9.76
C HIS A 23 3.58 2.97 10.63
N ASP A 24 4.71 2.57 11.22
CA ASP A 24 5.46 3.37 12.21
C ASP A 24 6.49 4.32 11.60
N SER A 25 6.73 4.22 10.29
CA SER A 25 7.78 4.93 9.58
C SER A 25 7.37 5.25 8.14
N ALA A 26 8.17 6.09 7.46
CA ALA A 26 8.06 6.26 6.02
C ALA A 26 8.54 5.01 5.27
N GLY A 27 8.05 4.82 4.05
CA GLY A 27 8.42 3.73 3.17
C GLY A 27 7.72 2.42 3.46
N ILE A 28 6.63 2.41 4.25
CA ILE A 28 5.87 1.18 4.53
C ILE A 28 4.97 0.87 3.34
N LEU A 29 5.09 -0.34 2.81
CA LEU A 29 4.33 -0.83 1.66
C LEU A 29 3.16 -1.70 2.15
N SER A 30 1.95 -1.30 1.78
CA SER A 30 0.71 -1.89 2.30
C SER A 30 -0.37 -2.03 1.24
N MET A 31 -1.25 -3.00 1.40
CA MET A 31 -2.39 -3.24 0.50
C MET A 31 -3.50 -2.21 0.73
N ALA A 32 -3.99 -1.62 -0.36
CA ALA A 32 -5.22 -0.85 -0.34
C ALA A 32 -6.41 -1.80 -0.40
N ASN A 33 -7.42 -1.53 0.42
CA ASN A 33 -8.67 -2.29 0.48
C ASN A 33 -9.86 -1.31 0.59
N ALA A 34 -11.07 -1.81 0.32
CA ALA A 34 -12.34 -1.10 0.46
C ALA A 34 -13.14 -1.57 1.69
N GLY A 35 -12.47 -2.23 2.65
CA GLY A 35 -13.07 -2.90 3.80
C GLY A 35 -12.40 -4.26 4.06
N PRO A 36 -12.72 -4.93 5.19
CA PRO A 36 -12.08 -6.19 5.56
C PRO A 36 -12.19 -7.25 4.45
N GLY A 37 -11.07 -7.87 4.10
CA GLY A 37 -11.01 -8.96 3.11
C GLY A 37 -11.25 -8.55 1.65
N THR A 38 -11.03 -7.27 1.32
CA THR A 38 -11.14 -6.76 -0.08
C THR A 38 -9.78 -6.35 -0.65
N ASN A 39 -8.71 -7.02 -0.20
CA ASN A 39 -7.39 -6.81 -0.78
C ASN A 39 -7.38 -7.36 -2.21
N GLY A 40 -7.08 -6.50 -3.17
CA GLY A 40 -6.96 -6.87 -4.58
C GLY A 40 -5.51 -6.73 -5.05
N SER A 41 -5.29 -5.78 -5.96
CA SER A 41 -3.96 -5.51 -6.55
C SER A 41 -3.46 -4.09 -6.26
N GLN A 42 -4.23 -3.29 -5.53
CA GLN A 42 -3.88 -1.92 -5.22
C GLN A 42 -3.04 -1.89 -3.95
N PHE A 43 -1.96 -1.12 -3.96
CA PHE A 43 -1.07 -0.93 -2.82
C PHE A 43 -0.71 0.55 -2.70
N PHE A 44 -0.18 0.92 -1.55
CA PHE A 44 0.36 2.26 -1.29
C PHE A 44 1.68 2.17 -0.52
N ILE A 45 2.51 3.20 -0.67
CA ILE A 45 3.73 3.39 0.11
C ILE A 45 3.55 4.64 0.98
N THR A 46 3.84 4.53 2.27
CA THR A 46 3.70 5.68 3.17
C THR A 46 4.84 6.66 3.00
N HIS A 47 4.54 7.96 3.00
CA HIS A 47 5.58 9.01 3.08
C HIS A 47 6.04 9.29 4.52
N GLY A 48 5.34 8.73 5.52
CA GLY A 48 5.61 8.93 6.93
C GLY A 48 4.80 7.97 7.82
N PRO A 49 4.98 8.04 9.15
CA PRO A 49 4.21 7.23 10.09
C PRO A 49 2.70 7.48 9.96
N THR A 50 1.92 6.42 9.80
CA THR A 50 0.46 6.47 9.60
C THR A 50 -0.28 5.47 10.50
N PRO A 51 -0.17 5.58 11.84
CA PRO A 51 -0.68 4.58 12.79
C PRO A 51 -2.21 4.37 12.74
N HIS A 52 -2.96 5.29 12.14
CA HIS A 52 -4.42 5.15 11.96
C HIS A 52 -4.81 4.07 10.92
N LEU A 53 -3.84 3.57 10.15
CA LEU A 53 -3.96 2.49 9.17
C LEU A 53 -3.60 1.10 9.76
N ASP A 54 -3.03 1.06 10.96
CA ASP A 54 -2.67 -0.19 11.64
C ASP A 54 -3.89 -1.08 11.88
N GLY A 55 -3.77 -2.36 11.55
CA GLY A 55 -4.86 -3.33 11.66
C GLY A 55 -5.95 -3.20 10.60
N LYS A 56 -5.88 -2.19 9.71
CA LYS A 56 -6.83 -1.99 8.60
C LYS A 56 -6.23 -2.33 7.25
N HIS A 57 -4.93 -2.14 7.07
CA HIS A 57 -4.23 -2.41 5.83
C HIS A 57 -3.09 -3.39 6.07
N THR A 58 -3.04 -4.44 5.26
CA THR A 58 -2.01 -5.45 5.33
C THR A 58 -0.67 -4.86 4.89
N VAL A 59 0.25 -4.71 5.84
CA VAL A 59 1.64 -4.34 5.58
C VAL A 59 2.38 -5.58 5.08
N PHE A 60 3.01 -5.51 3.91
CA PHE A 60 3.73 -6.64 3.32
C PHE A 60 5.17 -6.30 2.89
N GLY A 61 5.60 -5.04 3.04
CA GLY A 61 6.97 -4.66 2.74
C GLY A 61 7.38 -3.32 3.31
N LYS A 62 8.67 -3.00 3.14
CA LYS A 62 9.24 -1.68 3.45
C LYS A 62 10.29 -1.34 2.39
N VAL A 63 10.28 -0.09 1.93
CA VAL A 63 11.28 0.46 1.02
C VAL A 63 12.63 0.48 1.73
N THR A 64 13.62 -0.19 1.13
CA THR A 64 15.00 -0.26 1.66
C THR A 64 15.90 0.80 1.03
N GLU A 65 15.64 1.18 -0.23
CA GLU A 65 16.38 2.17 -1.02
C GLU A 65 15.40 2.89 -1.95
N GLY A 66 15.67 4.14 -2.34
CA GLY A 66 14.80 4.90 -3.26
C GLY A 66 13.59 5.56 -2.61
N LEU A 67 13.61 5.81 -1.30
CA LEU A 67 12.53 6.51 -0.59
C LEU A 67 12.39 7.97 -1.08
N GLU A 68 13.49 8.56 -1.52
CA GLU A 68 13.53 9.85 -2.20
C GLU A 68 12.70 9.85 -3.48
N VAL A 69 12.73 8.77 -4.27
CA VAL A 69 11.89 8.63 -5.47
C VAL A 69 10.44 8.60 -5.08
N VAL A 70 10.09 7.79 -4.06
CA VAL A 70 8.73 7.73 -3.53
C VAL A 70 8.25 9.11 -3.09
N ASN A 71 9.09 9.89 -2.42
CA ASN A 71 8.75 11.24 -1.96
C ASN A 71 8.57 12.26 -3.09
N GLU A 72 9.17 12.03 -4.26
CA GLU A 72 9.00 12.87 -5.45
C GLU A 72 7.77 12.47 -6.29
N ILE A 73 7.14 11.32 -6.02
CA ILE A 73 5.92 10.88 -6.72
C ILE A 73 4.84 11.93 -6.56
N LYS A 74 4.35 12.43 -7.69
CA LYS A 74 3.23 13.39 -7.77
C LYS A 74 1.96 12.67 -8.21
N GLN A 75 0.83 13.33 -7.99
CA GLN A 75 -0.43 12.88 -8.55
C GLN A 75 -0.27 12.71 -10.08
N ASP A 76 -0.77 11.59 -10.61
CA ASP A 76 -0.69 11.14 -12.01
C ASP A 76 0.65 10.54 -12.49
N ASP A 77 1.55 10.17 -11.57
CA ASP A 77 2.74 9.39 -11.92
C ASP A 77 2.41 7.95 -12.35
N VAL A 78 3.13 7.43 -13.35
CA VAL A 78 2.85 6.14 -14.00
C VAL A 78 3.98 5.15 -13.75
N MET A 79 3.64 4.01 -13.15
CA MET A 79 4.58 2.88 -13.04
C MET A 79 4.81 2.25 -14.42
N GLU A 80 6.02 2.41 -14.96
CA GLU A 80 6.39 1.81 -16.26
C GLU A 80 6.69 0.31 -16.16
N LYS A 81 7.24 -0.14 -15.02
CA LYS A 81 7.59 -1.54 -14.78
C LYS A 81 7.56 -1.85 -13.28
N VAL A 82 6.91 -2.95 -12.93
CA VAL A 82 6.91 -3.55 -11.59
C VAL A 82 7.85 -4.75 -11.59
#